data_AF-A0A3D3QZA0-F1
#
_entry.id   AF-A0A3D3QZA0-F1
#
_cell.length_a   1.000
_cell.length_b   1.000
_cell.length_c   1.000
_cell.angle_alpha   90.00
_cell.angle_beta   90.00
_cell.angle_gamma   90.00
#
_symmetry.space_group_name_H-M   'P 1'
#
loop_
_entity.id
_entity.type
_entity.pdbx_description
1 polymer ?
#
loop_
_entity_poly.entity_id
_entity_poly.type
_entity_poly.pdbx_seq_one_letter_code
_entity_poly.pdbx_strand_id
1 'polypeptide(L)'
;HAQTSVPNLWAAGKVTSTGLHGSNRLASNSLLEGLIFGAAAGRGASQAALNQPDQYSASLLPDWDIEKRSDEDLNSKDLRNSLASLMWRDVGITRSADSLKNAMDKVDFWDRYVVDREFKTLTGWELQNMLLVSQLMIKSAIERRESRGVHFRSDYPETDPAFQKHISVISNR
;
A
#
# COMPACT_ATOMS: atom_id res chain seq x y z
N HIS A 1 1.62 13.57 14.23
CA HIS A 1 0.93 14.71 13.58
C HIS A 1 -0.02 14.33 12.45
N ALA A 2 -0.12 13.06 12.01
CA ALA A 2 -1.05 12.63 10.94
C ALA A 2 -0.86 13.31 9.55
N GLN A 3 0.18 14.14 9.41
CA GLN A 3 0.64 14.69 8.14
C GLN A 3 1.55 13.69 7.45
N THR A 4 1.40 13.53 6.14
CA THR A 4 2.30 12.71 5.34
C THR A 4 3.54 13.52 4.91
N SER A 5 4.48 12.89 4.21
CA SER A 5 5.59 13.60 3.55
C SER A 5 5.14 14.44 2.34
N VAL A 6 3.94 14.18 1.81
CA VAL A 6 3.35 15.00 0.74
C VAL A 6 2.67 16.21 1.37
N PRO A 7 3.05 17.45 0.98
CA PRO A 7 2.42 18.66 1.49
C PRO A 7 0.90 18.62 1.33
N ASN A 8 0.18 19.10 2.35
CA ASN A 8 -1.29 19.17 2.38
C ASN A 8 -2.03 17.82 2.30
N LEU A 9 -1.31 16.69 2.28
CA LEU A 9 -1.90 15.36 2.40
C LEU A 9 -1.79 14.86 3.83
N TRP A 10 -2.95 14.52 4.39
CA TRP A 10 -3.10 14.01 5.75
C TRP A 10 -3.71 12.61 5.69
N ALA A 11 -3.36 11.76 6.65
CA ALA A 11 -3.84 10.39 6.70
C ALA A 11 -4.15 9.99 8.15
N ALA A 12 -5.20 9.19 8.33
CA ALA A 12 -5.62 8.70 9.64
C ALA A 12 -6.21 7.28 9.57
N GLY A 13 -6.15 6.56 10.68
CA GLY A 13 -6.68 5.19 10.79
C GLY A 13 -5.79 4.15 10.12
N LYS A 14 -6.40 3.03 9.67
CA LYS A 14 -5.68 1.83 9.21
C LYS A 14 -4.77 2.04 7.99
N VAL A 15 -4.94 3.13 7.25
CA VAL A 15 -4.07 3.47 6.11
C VAL A 15 -2.70 4.00 6.56
N THR A 16 -2.58 4.39 7.83
CA THR A 16 -1.36 5.00 8.37
C THR A 16 -0.40 3.98 8.98
N SER A 17 0.89 4.30 8.92
CA SER A 17 1.92 3.67 9.76
C SER A 17 2.38 4.69 10.80
N THR A 18 1.68 4.74 11.94
CA THR A 18 1.94 5.71 13.02
C THR A 18 3.12 5.33 13.91
N GLY A 19 3.62 4.10 13.77
CA GLY A 19 4.55 3.46 14.69
C GLY A 19 3.88 2.72 15.87
N LEU A 20 2.59 2.97 16.15
CA LEU A 20 1.90 2.42 17.33
C LEU A 20 1.82 0.88 17.33
N HIS A 21 1.54 0.27 16.18
CA HIS A 21 1.31 -1.18 16.08
C HIS A 21 2.59 -2.00 15.88
N GLY A 22 3.72 -1.36 15.56
CA GLY A 22 4.96 -2.06 15.20
C GLY A 22 4.73 -3.18 14.18
N SER A 23 5.26 -4.36 14.47
CA SER A 23 5.13 -5.57 13.64
C SER A 23 3.98 -6.50 14.07
N ASN A 24 3.21 -6.16 15.11
CA ASN A 24 2.03 -6.91 15.50
C ASN A 24 1.08 -6.01 16.30
N ARG A 25 -0.10 -5.76 15.74
CA ARG A 25 -1.13 -4.96 16.39
C ARG A 25 -1.68 -5.71 17.60
N LEU A 26 -1.75 -5.04 18.75
CA LEU A 26 -2.55 -5.48 19.90
C LEU A 26 -4.05 -5.23 19.65
N ALA A 27 -4.88 -6.18 20.12
CA ALA A 27 -6.33 -6.07 20.01
C ALA A 27 -6.84 -4.74 20.61
N SER A 28 -7.95 -4.22 20.08
CA SER A 28 -8.63 -3.00 20.55
C SER A 28 -7.91 -1.64 20.38
N ASN A 29 -6.61 -1.59 20.06
CA ASN A 29 -5.92 -0.30 19.84
C ASN A 29 -6.28 0.40 18.51
N SER A 30 -6.85 -0.34 17.55
CA SER A 30 -7.38 0.14 16.26
C SER A 30 -8.30 1.36 16.34
N LEU A 31 -9.32 1.25 17.19
CA LEU A 31 -10.36 2.28 17.25
C LEU A 31 -9.82 3.56 17.88
N LEU A 32 -9.00 3.42 18.93
CA LEU A 32 -8.41 4.56 19.60
C LEU A 32 -7.38 5.27 18.73
N GLU A 33 -6.55 4.53 17.98
CA GLU A 33 -5.66 5.13 16.99
C GLU A 33 -6.44 5.91 15.94
N GLY A 34 -7.50 5.30 15.38
CA GLY A 34 -8.37 5.97 14.41
C GLY A 34 -8.95 7.27 14.95
N LEU A 35 -9.44 7.27 16.19
CA LEU A 35 -9.99 8.45 16.85
C LEU A 35 -8.94 9.55 17.05
N ILE A 36 -7.78 9.20 17.62
CA ILE A 36 -6.72 10.16 17.95
C ILE A 36 -6.11 10.76 16.68
N PHE A 37 -5.72 9.91 15.73
CA PHE A 37 -5.11 10.35 14.48
C PHE A 37 -6.13 11.00 13.55
N GLY A 38 -7.40 10.61 13.60
CA GLY A 38 -8.49 11.28 12.89
C GLY A 38 -8.68 12.71 13.38
N ALA A 39 -8.73 12.91 14.70
CA ALA A 39 -8.81 14.25 15.27
C ALA A 39 -7.57 15.10 14.95
N ALA A 40 -6.38 14.50 14.94
CA ALA A 40 -5.15 15.19 14.57
C ALA A 40 -5.14 15.58 13.08
N ALA A 41 -5.50 14.66 12.18
CA ALA A 41 -5.59 14.92 10.75
C ALA A 41 -6.62 16.00 10.43
N GLY A 42 -7.81 15.93 11.03
CA GLY A 42 -8.87 16.93 10.82
C GLY A 42 -8.44 18.33 11.27
N ARG A 43 -7.87 18.47 12.47
CA ARG A 43 -7.34 19.77 12.95
C ARG A 43 -6.20 20.28 12.07
N GLY A 44 -5.26 19.42 11.71
CA GLY A 44 -4.11 19.79 10.89
C GLY A 44 -4.50 20.21 9.48
N ALA A 45 -5.36 19.45 8.82
CA ALA A 45 -5.89 19.77 7.50
C ALA A 45 -6.71 21.07 7.52
N SER A 46 -7.58 21.25 8.52
CA SER A 46 -8.36 22.48 8.66
C SER A 46 -7.48 23.71 8.86
N GLN A 47 -6.48 23.64 9.75
CA GLN A 47 -5.55 24.74 9.95
C GLN A 47 -4.71 25.04 8.71
N ALA A 48 -4.24 24.00 8.01
CA ALA A 48 -3.48 24.15 6.78
C ALA A 48 -4.32 24.81 5.67
N ALA A 49 -5.59 24.44 5.55
CA ALA A 49 -6.52 25.04 4.59
C ALA A 49 -6.81 26.51 4.93
N LEU A 50 -7.03 26.86 6.20
CA LEU A 50 -7.26 28.25 6.63
C LEU A 50 -6.05 29.17 6.38
N ASN A 51 -4.85 28.61 6.39
CA ASN A 51 -3.62 29.37 6.14
C ASN A 51 -3.26 29.48 4.64
N GLN A 52 -4.00 28.80 3.77
CA GLN A 52 -3.80 28.90 2.33
C GLN A 52 -4.71 29.97 1.74
N PRO A 53 -4.18 30.91 0.96
CA PRO A 53 -5.02 31.85 0.23
C PRO A 53 -5.85 31.09 -0.79
N ASP A 54 -7.16 31.36 -0.82
CA ASP A 54 -8.06 30.72 -1.77
C ASP A 54 -7.81 31.25 -3.18
N GLN A 55 -7.26 30.40 -4.05
CA GLN A 55 -7.09 30.71 -5.47
C GLN A 55 -8.33 30.34 -6.29
N TYR A 56 -9.33 29.66 -5.67
CA TYR A 56 -10.52 29.10 -6.32
C TYR A 56 -10.21 28.31 -7.60
N SER A 57 -8.99 27.76 -7.70
CA SER A 57 -8.52 27.02 -8.85
C SER A 57 -8.20 25.59 -8.43
N ALA A 58 -8.88 24.62 -9.02
CA ALA A 58 -8.38 23.26 -9.01
C ALA A 58 -7.31 23.14 -10.09
N SER A 59 -6.11 22.69 -9.73
CA SER A 59 -5.23 22.13 -10.76
C SER A 59 -5.98 20.96 -11.36
N LEU A 60 -6.32 21.04 -12.64
CA LEU A 60 -6.71 19.86 -13.39
C LEU A 60 -5.57 18.86 -13.19
N LEU A 61 -5.90 17.62 -12.80
CA LEU A 61 -4.93 16.54 -12.79
C LEU A 61 -4.15 16.63 -14.11
N PRO A 62 -2.82 16.50 -14.11
CA PRO A 62 -2.07 16.52 -15.36
C PRO A 62 -2.76 15.55 -16.31
N ASP A 63 -3.04 15.99 -17.54
CA ASP A 63 -3.48 15.08 -18.60
C ASP A 63 -2.47 13.97 -18.60
N TRP A 64 -2.90 12.80 -18.12
CA TRP A 64 -2.03 11.64 -18.05
C TRP A 64 -1.97 11.15 -19.48
N ASP A 65 -1.04 11.75 -20.24
CA ASP A 65 -0.83 11.60 -21.69
C ASP A 65 -0.23 10.23 -22.00
N ILE A 66 -0.86 9.19 -21.46
CA ILE A 66 -0.63 7.80 -21.82
C ILE A 66 -1.83 7.42 -22.66
N GLU A 67 -1.59 6.94 -23.87
CA GLU A 67 -2.59 6.29 -24.69
C GLU A 67 -3.15 5.10 -23.89
N LYS A 68 -4.28 5.32 -23.21
CA LYS A 68 -4.83 4.33 -22.28
C LYS A 68 -5.49 3.21 -23.07
N ARG A 69 -5.13 1.98 -22.74
CA ARG A 69 -5.73 0.81 -23.36
C ARG A 69 -7.10 0.54 -22.73
N SER A 70 -8.08 0.18 -23.56
CA SER A 70 -9.41 -0.29 -23.11
C SER A 70 -9.29 -1.53 -22.21
N ASP A 71 -10.22 -1.75 -21.28
CA ASP A 71 -10.25 -2.92 -20.38
C ASP A 71 -11.04 -4.12 -20.93
N GLU A 72 -11.51 -4.06 -22.18
CA GLU A 72 -12.42 -5.07 -22.78
C GLU A 72 -11.82 -6.49 -22.90
N ASP A 73 -10.51 -6.61 -23.05
CA ASP A 73 -9.78 -7.88 -23.12
C ASP A 73 -9.41 -8.44 -21.73
N LEU A 74 -9.73 -7.72 -20.65
CA LEU A 74 -9.29 -8.04 -19.30
C LEU A 74 -10.42 -8.58 -18.41
N ASN A 75 -10.27 -9.81 -17.92
CA ASN A 75 -11.15 -10.33 -16.88
C ASN A 75 -10.69 -9.86 -15.49
N SER A 76 -11.08 -8.63 -15.11
CA SER A 76 -10.70 -8.02 -13.82
C SER A 76 -11.11 -8.86 -12.60
N LYS A 77 -12.24 -9.57 -12.68
CA LYS A 77 -12.72 -10.42 -11.59
C LYS A 77 -11.81 -11.63 -11.39
N ASP A 78 -11.42 -12.28 -12.48
CA ASP A 78 -10.53 -13.44 -12.44
C ASP A 78 -9.13 -13.05 -11.94
N LEU A 79 -8.59 -11.92 -12.41
CA LEU A 79 -7.31 -11.39 -11.92
C LEU A 79 -7.36 -11.02 -10.44
N ARG A 80 -8.44 -10.40 -9.97
CA ARG A 80 -8.62 -10.09 -8.55
C ARG A 80 -8.62 -11.36 -7.69
N ASN A 81 -9.32 -12.40 -8.12
CA ASN A 81 -9.36 -13.68 -7.41
C ASN A 81 -7.98 -14.35 -7.42
N SER A 82 -7.32 -14.36 -8.57
CA SER A 82 -5.98 -14.91 -8.74
C SER A 82 -4.96 -14.21 -7.85
N LEU A 83 -5.03 -12.88 -7.75
CA LEU A 83 -4.19 -12.07 -6.87
C LEU A 83 -4.46 -12.39 -5.40
N ALA A 84 -5.72 -12.47 -4.98
CA ALA A 84 -6.07 -12.82 -3.60
C ALA A 84 -5.54 -14.22 -3.22
N SER A 85 -5.72 -15.21 -4.09
CA SER A 85 -5.19 -16.57 -3.88
C SER A 85 -3.66 -16.61 -3.84
N LEU A 86 -2.98 -15.84 -4.69
CA LEU A 86 -1.52 -15.72 -4.70
C LEU A 86 -1.01 -15.12 -3.39
N MET A 87 -1.56 -13.98 -2.98
CA MET A 87 -1.15 -13.27 -1.76
C MET A 87 -1.40 -14.12 -0.51
N TRP A 88 -2.49 -14.88 -0.47
CA TRP A 88 -2.77 -15.82 0.62
C TRP A 88 -1.73 -16.93 0.71
N ARG A 89 -1.41 -17.57 -0.42
CA ARG A 89 -0.50 -18.72 -0.47
C ARG A 89 0.96 -18.33 -0.24
N ASP A 90 1.43 -17.29 -0.90
CA ASP A 90 2.87 -17.00 -1.04
C ASP A 90 3.35 -15.83 -0.14
N VAL A 91 2.41 -15.01 0.34
CA VAL A 91 2.66 -13.80 1.16
C VAL A 91 1.87 -13.84 2.48
N GLY A 92 1.29 -15.01 2.80
CA GLY A 92 0.48 -15.29 3.98
C GLY A 92 1.29 -15.42 5.28
N ILE A 93 0.96 -16.40 6.11
CA ILE A 93 1.58 -16.56 7.45
C ILE A 93 3.08 -16.86 7.33
N THR A 94 3.44 -17.90 6.56
CA THR A 94 4.81 -18.32 6.34
C THR A 94 5.28 -17.87 4.96
N ARG A 95 6.47 -17.28 4.90
CA ARG A 95 7.07 -16.75 3.68
C ARG A 95 8.48 -17.32 3.52
N SER A 96 8.94 -17.50 2.29
CA SER A 96 10.33 -17.81 1.97
C SER A 96 10.81 -16.93 0.82
N ALA A 97 12.12 -16.85 0.59
CA ALA A 97 12.66 -16.17 -0.59
C ALA A 97 12.00 -16.68 -1.89
N ASP A 98 11.80 -17.99 -2.02
CA ASP A 98 11.19 -18.59 -3.20
C ASP A 98 9.71 -18.23 -3.35
N SER A 99 8.93 -18.29 -2.27
CA SER A 99 7.50 -17.94 -2.32
C SER A 99 7.31 -16.47 -2.70
N LEU A 100 8.12 -15.59 -2.11
CA LEU A 100 8.06 -14.15 -2.36
C LEU A 100 8.52 -13.78 -3.77
N LYS A 101 9.56 -14.46 -4.29
CA LYS A 101 10.00 -14.27 -5.68
C LYS A 101 8.91 -14.69 -6.66
N ASN A 102 8.33 -15.88 -6.48
CA ASN A 102 7.21 -16.35 -7.30
C ASN A 102 6.00 -15.41 -7.25
N ALA A 103 5.70 -14.84 -6.07
CA ALA A 103 4.66 -13.84 -5.94
C ALA A 103 4.97 -12.58 -6.73
N MET A 104 6.20 -12.05 -6.62
CA MET A 104 6.63 -10.86 -7.36
C MET A 104 6.52 -11.07 -8.87
N ASP A 105 7.08 -12.16 -9.38
CA ASP A 105 7.10 -12.46 -10.82
C ASP A 105 5.67 -12.48 -11.41
N LYS A 106 4.70 -13.02 -10.68
CA LYS A 106 3.28 -13.07 -11.09
C LYS A 106 2.59 -11.72 -10.98
N VAL A 107 2.81 -10.98 -9.89
CA VAL A 107 2.21 -9.66 -9.71
C VAL A 107 2.74 -8.69 -10.76
N ASP A 108 4.05 -8.68 -11.02
CA ASP A 108 4.65 -7.85 -12.08
C ASP A 108 4.20 -8.29 -13.48
N PHE A 109 3.96 -9.60 -13.68
CA PHE A 109 3.35 -10.08 -14.92
C PHE A 109 1.95 -9.49 -15.11
N TRP A 110 1.06 -9.57 -14.11
CA TRP A 110 -0.29 -9.02 -14.21
C TRP A 110 -0.32 -7.49 -14.32
N ASP A 111 0.54 -6.80 -13.58
CA ASP A 111 0.62 -5.33 -13.57
C ASP A 111 0.91 -4.76 -14.96
N ARG A 112 1.75 -5.43 -15.76
CA ARG A 112 2.01 -5.05 -17.16
C ARG A 112 0.78 -5.02 -18.06
N TYR A 113 -0.30 -5.71 -17.70
CA TYR A 113 -1.57 -5.71 -18.45
C TYR A 113 -2.61 -4.74 -17.87
N VAL A 114 -2.35 -4.19 -16.68
CA VAL A 114 -3.32 -3.43 -15.87
C VAL A 114 -2.91 -1.97 -15.67
N VAL A 115 -1.61 -1.67 -15.60
CA VAL A 115 -1.10 -0.35 -15.19
C VAL A 115 -1.44 0.78 -16.18
N ASP A 116 -1.54 0.48 -17.47
CA ASP A 116 -1.81 1.43 -18.55
C ASP A 116 -3.29 1.42 -19.02
N ARG A 117 -4.17 0.74 -18.27
CA ARG A 117 -5.59 0.59 -18.61
C ARG A 117 -6.44 1.72 -18.03
N GLU A 118 -7.45 2.12 -18.79
CA GLU A 118 -8.56 2.91 -18.28
C GLU A 118 -9.76 2.02 -18.00
N PHE A 119 -10.13 1.91 -16.73
CA PHE A 119 -11.22 1.02 -16.33
C PHE A 119 -12.56 1.72 -16.36
N LYS A 120 -13.55 1.07 -16.99
CA LYS A 120 -14.95 1.53 -16.99
C LYS A 120 -15.66 1.24 -15.66
N THR A 121 -15.07 0.40 -14.82
CA THR A 121 -15.67 -0.07 -13.58
C THR A 121 -14.78 0.22 -12.37
N LEU A 122 -15.41 0.46 -11.21
CA LEU A 122 -14.70 0.63 -9.93
C LEU A 122 -13.79 -0.58 -9.63
N THR A 123 -14.25 -1.79 -9.89
CA THR A 123 -13.50 -3.03 -9.66
C THR A 123 -12.17 -3.06 -10.42
N GLY A 124 -12.12 -2.49 -11.62
CA GLY A 124 -10.88 -2.40 -12.40
C GLY A 124 -9.86 -1.44 -11.75
N TRP A 125 -10.32 -0.28 -11.29
CA TRP A 125 -9.49 0.66 -10.53
C TRP A 125 -9.01 0.07 -9.19
N GLU A 126 -9.89 -0.65 -8.49
CA GLU A 126 -9.52 -1.40 -7.29
C GLU A 126 -8.43 -2.45 -7.59
N LEU A 127 -8.54 -3.18 -8.69
CA LEU A 127 -7.53 -4.17 -9.10
C LEU A 127 -6.16 -3.51 -9.30
N GLN A 128 -6.10 -2.37 -9.98
CA GLN A 128 -4.85 -1.63 -10.19
C GLN A 128 -4.22 -1.21 -8.85
N ASN A 129 -5.03 -0.69 -7.91
CA ASN A 129 -4.57 -0.38 -6.56
C ASN A 129 -4.11 -1.62 -5.78
N MET A 130 -4.83 -2.74 -5.91
CA MET A 130 -4.47 -3.99 -5.25
C MET A 130 -3.14 -4.53 -5.74
N LEU A 131 -2.85 -4.46 -7.04
CA LEU A 131 -1.56 -4.89 -7.62
C LEU A 131 -0.42 -4.05 -7.07
N LEU A 132 -0.56 -2.72 -7.08
CA LEU A 132 0.43 -1.81 -6.50
C LEU A 132 0.71 -2.13 -5.02
N VAL A 133 -0.34 -2.23 -4.20
CA VAL A 133 -0.19 -2.57 -2.78
C VAL A 133 0.46 -3.94 -2.59
N SER A 134 0.13 -4.91 -3.45
CA SER A 134 0.74 -6.25 -3.42
C SER A 134 2.23 -6.19 -3.73
N GLN A 135 2.65 -5.44 -4.75
CA GLN A 135 4.07 -5.21 -5.04
C GLN A 135 4.79 -4.59 -3.85
N LEU A 136 4.21 -3.55 -3.23
CA LEU A 136 4.80 -2.89 -2.06
C LEU A 136 4.97 -3.85 -0.88
N MET A 137 3.95 -4.69 -0.61
CA MET A 137 3.99 -5.70 0.44
C MET A 137 5.08 -6.75 0.16
N ILE A 138 5.13 -7.28 -1.07
CA ILE A 138 6.10 -8.32 -1.45
C ILE A 138 7.52 -7.74 -1.42
N LYS A 139 7.77 -6.54 -1.97
CA LYS A 139 9.08 -5.88 -1.93
C LYS A 139 9.56 -5.71 -0.48
N SER A 140 8.67 -5.23 0.39
CA SER A 140 8.97 -5.06 1.81
C SER A 140 9.27 -6.40 2.52
N ALA A 141 8.57 -7.47 2.14
CA ALA A 141 8.78 -8.81 2.68
C ALA A 141 10.07 -9.46 2.18
N ILE A 142 10.48 -9.17 0.93
CA ILE A 142 11.76 -9.60 0.34
C ILE A 142 12.93 -8.92 1.04
N GLU A 143 12.83 -7.60 1.23
CA GLU A 143 13.87 -6.80 1.90
C GLU A 143 14.07 -7.23 3.36
N ARG A 144 12.99 -7.48 4.09
CA ARG A 144 13.05 -7.91 5.50
C ARG A 144 13.45 -9.38 5.64
N ARG A 145 14.75 -9.62 5.79
CA ARG A 145 15.39 -10.93 5.99
C ARG A 145 15.53 -11.30 7.46
N GLU A 146 14.41 -11.24 8.18
CA GLU A 146 14.27 -11.67 9.58
C GLU A 146 12.82 -12.14 9.80
N SER A 147 12.53 -12.65 11.00
CA SER A 147 11.17 -12.85 11.48
C SER A 147 10.88 -11.96 12.70
N ARG A 148 9.77 -11.23 12.64
CA ARG A 148 9.35 -10.27 13.68
C ARG A 148 7.84 -10.04 13.64
N GLY A 149 7.16 -10.29 14.76
CA GLY A 149 5.70 -10.13 14.86
C GLY A 149 4.94 -10.99 13.85
N VAL A 150 4.07 -10.39 13.02
CA VAL A 150 3.30 -11.11 11.98
C VAL A 150 4.09 -11.39 10.69
N HIS A 151 5.32 -10.87 10.61
CA HIS A 151 6.25 -11.17 9.52
C HIS A 151 7.10 -12.38 9.89
N PHE A 152 6.75 -13.56 9.38
CA PHE A 152 7.55 -14.78 9.55
C PHE A 152 8.15 -15.23 8.22
N ARG A 153 9.47 -15.44 8.22
CA ARG A 153 10.30 -15.93 7.12
C ARG A 153 10.90 -17.28 7.53
N SER A 154 10.50 -18.38 6.88
CA SER A 154 11.00 -19.72 7.24
C SER A 154 12.50 -19.89 6.94
N ASP A 155 13.03 -19.11 6.00
CA ASP A 155 14.44 -19.02 5.64
C ASP A 155 15.23 -18.02 6.50
N TYR A 156 14.54 -17.19 7.30
CA TYR A 156 15.13 -16.26 8.28
C TYR A 156 14.27 -16.28 9.57
N PRO A 157 14.29 -17.39 10.34
CA PRO A 157 13.33 -17.60 11.44
C PRO A 157 13.59 -16.71 12.67
N GLU A 158 14.79 -16.15 12.80
CA GLU A 158 15.20 -15.33 13.93
C GLU A 158 14.98 -13.84 13.68
N THR A 159 14.85 -13.08 14.77
CA THR A 159 14.86 -11.61 14.73
C THR A 159 16.30 -11.10 14.60
N ASP A 160 16.50 -10.06 13.80
CA ASP A 160 17.81 -9.45 13.57
C ASP A 160 17.82 -7.98 14.02
N PRO A 161 18.74 -7.57 14.93
CA PRO A 161 18.91 -6.18 15.32
C PRO A 161 19.08 -5.18 14.16
N ALA A 162 19.69 -5.58 13.04
CA ALA A 162 19.86 -4.73 11.86
C ALA A 162 18.53 -4.30 11.21
N PHE A 163 17.46 -5.05 11.47
CA PHE A 163 16.10 -4.78 11.00
C PHE A 163 15.20 -4.14 12.07
N GLN A 164 15.75 -3.60 13.16
CA GLN A 164 15.04 -2.73 14.12
C GLN A 164 14.71 -1.34 13.52
N LYS A 165 14.01 -1.34 12.38
CA LYS A 165 13.64 -0.17 11.59
C LYS A 165 12.34 -0.41 10.84
N HIS A 166 11.72 0.68 10.43
CA HIS A 166 10.64 0.64 9.45
C HIS A 166 11.21 0.41 8.05
N ILE A 167 10.48 -0.34 7.22
CA ILE A 167 10.75 -0.43 5.78
C ILE A 167 9.88 0.63 5.13
N SER A 168 10.53 1.57 4.46
CA SER A 168 9.86 2.68 3.76
C SER A 168 10.10 2.52 2.27
N VAL A 169 9.03 2.38 1.50
CA VAL A 169 9.11 2.36 0.04
C VAL A 169 8.79 3.75 -0.48
N ILE A 170 9.79 4.41 -1.02
CA ILE A 170 9.68 5.76 -1.59
C ILE A 170 9.82 5.62 -3.09
N SER A 171 8.84 6.14 -3.84
CA SER A 171 8.98 6.25 -5.28
C SER A 171 9.92 7.41 -5.59
N ASN A 172 11.06 7.12 -6.23
CA ASN A 172 11.91 8.14 -6.80
C ASN A 172 11.27 8.60 -8.11
N ARG A 173 10.25 9.45 -8.02
CA ARG A 173 9.79 10.26 -9.15
C ARG A 173 10.35 11.65 -9.02
#